data_AF-A0A2B4RQ70-F1
#
_entry.id   AF-A0A2B4RQ70-F1
#
_cell.length_a   1.000
_cell.length_b   1.000
_cell.length_c   1.000
_cell.angle_alpha   90.00
_cell.angle_beta   90.00
_cell.angle_gamma   90.00
#
_symmetry.space_group_name_H-M   'P 1'
#
loop_
_entity.id
_entity.type
_entity.pdbx_description
1 polymer ?
#
loop_
_entity_poly.entity_id
_entity_poly.type
_entity_poly.pdbx_seq_one_letter_code
_entity_poly.pdbx_strand_id
1 'polypeptide(L)'
;MAPPRVTTRKDNSKDNPALYEGDFFQLSSLPISIIIIFLMIFYWFVCYNVDVVPLHAMGPAGTFVSYLAKHHLKFLRLGFRFAVIAHLLEAGFAYRICRRMLFSRVTSFKWMVQTALVGFPSLGLLLRHRKQRELANKKTN
;
A
#
# COMPACT_ATOMS: atom_id res chain seq x y z
N MET A 1 -4.90 -0.46 47.00
CA MET A 1 -4.72 0.60 45.97
C MET A 1 -5.22 0.06 44.64
N ALA A 2 -6.32 0.59 44.11
CA ALA A 2 -6.81 0.21 42.78
C ALA A 2 -5.95 0.90 41.70
N PRO A 3 -5.65 0.25 40.56
CA PRO A 3 -4.86 0.86 39.49
C PRO A 3 -5.62 2.04 38.86
N PRO A 4 -4.91 3.08 38.39
CA PRO A 4 -5.53 4.24 37.76
C PRO A 4 -6.30 3.81 36.50
N ARG A 5 -7.59 4.16 36.46
CA ARG A 5 -8.46 3.95 35.31
C ARG A 5 -7.95 4.81 34.15
N VAL A 6 -7.35 4.19 33.13
CA VAL A 6 -7.01 4.85 31.88
C VAL A 6 -8.31 5.35 31.26
N THR A 7 -8.60 6.64 31.44
CA THR A 7 -9.66 7.32 30.71
C THR A 7 -9.15 7.51 29.29
N THR A 8 -9.45 6.56 28.41
CA THR A 8 -9.34 6.78 26.98
C THR A 8 -10.27 7.94 26.65
N ARG A 9 -9.71 9.15 26.55
CA ARG A 9 -10.41 10.33 26.05
C ARG A 9 -10.93 9.96 24.67
N LYS A 10 -12.21 9.63 24.59
CA LYS A 10 -12.91 9.39 23.32
C LYS A 10 -12.76 10.70 22.56
N ASP A 11 -11.97 10.66 21.50
CA ASP A 11 -11.74 11.82 20.64
C ASP A 11 -13.04 12.11 19.88
N ASN A 12 -13.93 12.87 20.53
CA ASN A 12 -15.24 13.27 20.03
C ASN A 12 -15.13 14.13 18.75
N SER A 13 -13.92 14.54 18.33
CA SER A 13 -13.68 15.24 17.07
C SER A 13 -13.99 14.37 15.84
N LYS A 14 -13.73 13.05 15.92
CA LYS A 14 -13.97 12.11 14.81
C LYS A 14 -15.44 11.82 14.52
N ASP A 15 -16.33 12.34 15.37
CA ASP A 15 -17.78 12.14 15.28
C ASP A 15 -18.47 13.23 14.45
N ASN A 16 -17.75 14.27 14.01
CA ASN A 16 -18.30 15.29 13.13
C ASN A 16 -18.29 14.79 11.65
N PRO A 17 -19.45 14.55 11.02
CA PRO A 17 -19.52 14.11 9.62
C PRO A 17 -18.90 15.11 8.65
N ALA A 18 -18.89 16.41 9.00
CA ALA A 18 -18.27 17.46 8.19
C ALA A 18 -16.75 17.30 8.05
N LEU A 19 -16.10 16.53 8.93
CA LEU A 19 -14.66 16.23 8.84
C LEU A 19 -14.32 15.38 7.59
N TYR A 20 -15.31 14.68 7.03
CA TYR A 20 -15.14 13.82 5.86
C TYR A 20 -15.77 14.40 4.58
N GLU A 21 -16.12 15.69 4.62
CA GLU A 21 -16.55 16.46 3.45
C GLU A 21 -15.32 16.84 2.61
N GLY A 22 -15.35 16.50 1.32
CA GLY A 22 -14.30 16.89 0.36
C GLY A 22 -13.27 15.82 0.03
N ASP A 23 -12.20 16.26 -0.63
CA ASP A 23 -11.11 15.41 -1.10
C ASP A 23 -10.16 15.05 0.05
N PHE A 24 -9.79 13.77 0.13
CA PHE A 24 -8.79 13.29 1.08
C PHE A 24 -7.64 12.63 0.34
N PHE A 25 -6.40 12.99 0.68
CA PHE A 25 -5.20 12.32 0.20
C PHE A 25 -4.16 12.25 1.31
N GLN A 26 -3.61 11.07 1.55
CA GLN A 26 -2.57 10.86 2.54
C GLN A 26 -1.53 9.89 1.99
N LEU A 27 -0.25 10.25 2.17
CA LEU A 27 0.85 9.38 1.81
C LEU A 27 0.86 8.14 2.71
N SER A 28 1.10 6.98 2.11
CA SER A 28 1.38 5.77 2.89
C SER A 28 2.68 5.95 3.69
N SER A 29 2.89 5.11 4.71
CA SER A 29 4.08 5.15 5.56
C SER A 29 5.34 5.18 4.70
N LEU A 30 6.12 6.27 4.79
CA LEU A 30 7.33 6.47 3.99
C LEU A 30 8.32 5.29 4.09
N PRO A 31 8.68 4.77 5.28
CA PRO A 31 9.64 3.66 5.36
C PRO A 31 9.11 2.40 4.65
N ILE A 32 7.83 2.07 4.83
CA ILE A 32 7.22 0.89 4.17
C ILE A 32 7.18 1.11 2.65
N SER A 33 6.82 2.32 2.21
CA SER A 33 6.74 2.67 0.78
C SER A 33 8.12 2.54 0.11
N ILE A 34 9.17 3.07 0.75
CA ILE A 34 10.56 2.96 0.25
C ILE A 34 10.98 1.50 0.15
N ILE A 35 10.71 0.70 1.19
CA ILE A 35 11.03 -0.74 1.20
C ILE A 35 10.33 -1.46 0.05
N ILE A 36 9.03 -1.25 -0.16
CA ILE A 36 8.27 -1.94 -1.21
C ILE A 36 8.79 -1.56 -2.60
N ILE A 37 9.02 -0.26 -2.86
CA ILE A 37 9.56 0.20 -4.13
C ILE A 37 10.95 -0.40 -4.38
N PHE A 38 11.81 -0.39 -3.37
CA PHE A 38 13.14 -1.01 -3.45
C PHE A 38 13.05 -2.51 -3.75
N LEU A 39 12.17 -3.24 -3.06
CA LEU A 39 11.96 -4.68 -3.28
C LEU A 39 11.42 -4.98 -4.68
N MET A 40 10.53 -4.14 -5.21
CA MET A 40 10.00 -4.30 -6.57
C MET A 40 11.10 -4.11 -7.62
N ILE A 41 11.93 -3.08 -7.45
CA ILE A 41 13.09 -2.81 -8.31
C ILE A 41 14.10 -3.96 -8.22
N PHE A 42 14.44 -4.39 -7.00
CA PHE A 42 15.34 -5.51 -6.76
C PHE A 42 14.83 -6.80 -7.43
N TYR A 43 13.54 -7.11 -7.29
CA TYR A 43 12.93 -8.28 -7.92
C TYR A 43 12.99 -8.19 -9.46
N TRP A 44 12.79 -7.00 -10.03
CA TRP A 44 12.98 -6.81 -11.46
C TRP A 44 14.41 -7.12 -11.90
N PHE A 45 15.43 -6.61 -11.18
CA PHE A 45 16.83 -6.91 -11.48
C PHE A 45 17.11 -8.41 -11.38
N VAL A 46 16.65 -9.08 -10.32
CA VAL A 46 16.79 -10.55 -10.18
C VAL A 46 16.17 -11.31 -11.38
N CYS A 47 15.06 -10.83 -11.94
CA CYS A 47 14.38 -11.48 -13.06
C CYS A 47 15.02 -11.24 -14.44
N TYR A 48 15.61 -10.07 -14.66
CA TYR A 48 15.99 -9.58 -15.99
C TYR A 48 17.46 -9.20 -16.13
N ASN A 49 18.14 -8.85 -15.05
CA ASN A 49 19.56 -8.48 -15.05
C ASN A 49 20.19 -8.75 -13.68
N VAL A 50 20.40 -10.05 -13.37
CA VAL A 50 20.88 -10.51 -12.07
C VAL A 50 22.33 -10.12 -11.81
N ASP A 51 23.14 -9.93 -12.86
CA ASP A 51 24.57 -9.64 -12.78
C ASP A 51 24.88 -8.27 -12.15
N VAL A 52 23.93 -7.34 -12.23
CA VAL A 52 24.02 -6.01 -11.60
C VAL A 52 23.82 -6.09 -10.07
N VAL A 53 23.20 -7.17 -9.59
CA VAL A 53 22.89 -7.33 -8.17
C VAL A 53 24.07 -8.00 -7.46
N PRO A 54 24.67 -7.37 -6.43
CA PRO A 54 25.78 -7.95 -5.68
C PRO A 54 25.29 -9.04 -4.72
N LEU A 55 24.77 -10.14 -5.24
CA LEU A 55 24.19 -11.24 -4.46
C LEU A 55 25.21 -11.86 -3.49
N HIS A 56 26.49 -11.85 -3.84
CA HIS A 56 27.58 -12.32 -2.96
C HIS A 56 27.68 -11.52 -1.64
N ALA A 57 27.35 -10.22 -1.67
CA ALA A 57 27.39 -9.35 -0.49
C ALA A 57 26.17 -9.53 0.43
N MET A 58 25.11 -10.21 -0.05
CA MET A 58 23.86 -10.41 0.70
C MET A 58 23.88 -11.69 1.57
N GLY A 59 25.02 -12.38 1.65
CA GLY A 59 25.19 -13.59 2.47
C GLY A 59 24.21 -14.72 2.07
N PRO A 60 23.62 -15.44 3.04
CA PRO A 60 22.75 -16.59 2.76
C PRO A 60 21.55 -16.26 1.87
N ALA A 61 20.96 -15.07 2.04
CA ALA A 61 19.82 -14.63 1.23
C ALA A 61 20.21 -14.46 -0.25
N GLY A 62 21.41 -13.93 -0.50
CA GLY A 62 21.96 -13.80 -1.84
C GLY A 62 22.23 -15.14 -2.53
N THR A 63 22.73 -16.13 -1.79
CA THR A 63 22.90 -17.50 -2.30
C THR A 63 21.55 -18.12 -2.69
N PHE A 64 20.53 -17.95 -1.85
CA PHE A 64 19.17 -18.42 -2.16
C PHE A 64 18.57 -17.76 -3.40
N VAL A 65 18.68 -16.42 -3.50
CA VAL A 65 18.21 -15.67 -4.68
C VAL A 65 18.98 -16.10 -5.93
N SER A 66 20.30 -16.32 -5.82
CA SER A 66 21.13 -16.83 -6.92
C SER A 66 20.68 -18.21 -7.38
N TYR A 67 20.34 -19.10 -6.45
CA TYR A 67 19.82 -20.43 -6.76
C TYR A 67 18.48 -20.34 -7.50
N LEU A 68 17.54 -19.53 -6.99
CA LEU A 68 16.26 -19.29 -7.64
C LEU A 68 16.42 -18.68 -9.05
N ALA A 69 17.32 -17.71 -9.20
CA ALA A 69 17.59 -17.08 -10.49
C ALA A 69 18.19 -18.07 -11.50
N LYS A 70 19.02 -19.01 -11.06
CA LYS A 70 19.64 -20.03 -11.93
C LYS A 70 18.68 -21.16 -12.30
N HIS A 71 17.90 -21.67 -11.33
CA HIS A 71 17.12 -22.89 -11.52
C HIS A 71 15.61 -22.64 -11.76
N HIS A 72 15.07 -21.52 -11.28
CA HIS A 72 13.62 -21.24 -11.28
C HIS A 72 13.26 -19.88 -11.90
N LEU A 73 14.09 -19.36 -12.82
CA LEU A 73 13.89 -18.04 -13.44
C LEU A 73 12.51 -17.85 -14.08
N LYS A 74 11.96 -18.90 -14.70
CA LYS A 74 10.61 -18.87 -15.28
C LYS A 74 9.54 -18.58 -14.22
N PHE A 75 9.63 -19.22 -13.06
CA PHE A 75 8.71 -19.01 -11.94
C PHE A 75 8.89 -17.63 -11.33
N LEU A 76 10.13 -17.14 -11.18
CA LEU A 76 10.40 -15.78 -10.72
C LEU A 76 9.78 -14.73 -11.64
N ARG A 77 9.97 -14.84 -12.96
CA ARG A 77 9.35 -13.92 -13.93
C ARG A 77 7.84 -13.98 -13.91
N LEU A 78 7.27 -15.17 -13.74
CA LEU A 78 5.83 -15.35 -13.60
C LEU A 78 5.31 -14.67 -12.32
N GLY A 79 5.97 -14.90 -11.19
CA GLY A 79 5.66 -14.25 -9.90
C GLY A 79 5.78 -12.73 -9.97
N PHE A 80 6.81 -12.21 -10.64
CA PHE A 80 6.97 -10.78 -10.87
C PHE A 80 5.81 -10.21 -11.69
N ARG A 81 5.38 -10.88 -12.77
CA ARG A 81 4.20 -10.48 -13.55
C ARG A 81 2.94 -10.45 -12.70
N PHE A 82 2.72 -11.47 -11.86
CA PHE A 82 1.59 -11.48 -10.92
C PHE A 82 1.66 -10.33 -9.93
N ALA A 83 2.84 -10.00 -9.39
CA ALA A 83 3.02 -8.87 -8.49
C ALA A 83 2.68 -7.53 -9.16
N VAL A 84 3.10 -7.33 -10.41
CA VAL A 84 2.75 -6.14 -11.20
C VAL A 84 1.25 -6.07 -11.46
N ILE A 85 0.63 -7.19 -11.88
CA ILE A 85 -0.82 -7.25 -12.10
C ILE A 85 -1.58 -6.93 -10.81
N ALA A 86 -1.15 -7.46 -9.67
CA ALA A 86 -1.75 -7.16 -8.37
C ALA A 86 -1.72 -5.66 -8.06
N HIS A 87 -0.57 -4.99 -8.24
CA HIS A 87 -0.45 -3.54 -8.05
C HIS A 87 -1.38 -2.75 -8.99
N LEU A 88 -1.51 -3.18 -10.25
CA LEU A 88 -2.43 -2.54 -11.21
C LEU A 88 -3.90 -2.72 -10.82
N LEU A 89 -4.28 -3.91 -10.37
CA LEU A 89 -5.63 -4.20 -9.87
C LEU A 89 -5.96 -3.38 -8.63
N GLU A 90 -5.03 -3.30 -7.67
CA GLU A 90 -5.16 -2.48 -6.47
C GLU A 90 -5.28 -0.98 -6.82
N ALA A 91 -4.47 -0.49 -7.76
CA ALA A 91 -4.53 0.89 -8.24
C ALA A 91 -5.88 1.22 -8.89
N GLY A 92 -6.37 0.34 -9.79
CA GLY A 92 -7.69 0.50 -10.41
C GLY A 92 -8.81 0.46 -9.38
N PHE A 93 -8.71 -0.41 -8.38
CA PHE A 93 -9.67 -0.49 -7.28
C PHE A 93 -9.66 0.76 -6.40
N ALA A 94 -8.47 1.29 -6.06
CA ALA A 94 -8.33 2.54 -5.33
C ALA A 94 -8.96 3.72 -6.10
N TYR A 95 -8.69 3.84 -7.40
CA TYR A 95 -9.31 4.85 -8.25
C TYR A 95 -10.85 4.74 -8.20
N ARG A 96 -11.39 3.53 -8.42
CA ARG A 96 -12.84 3.28 -8.38
C ARG A 96 -13.46 3.66 -7.03
N ILE A 97 -12.79 3.39 -5.91
CA ILE A 97 -13.24 3.78 -4.57
C ILE A 97 -13.25 5.31 -4.43
N CYS A 98 -12.20 6.00 -4.84
CA CYS A 98 -12.14 7.46 -4.81
C CYS A 98 -13.29 8.08 -5.63
N ARG A 99 -13.58 7.54 -6.83
CA ARG A 99 -14.71 7.97 -7.66
C ARG A 99 -16.06 7.78 -6.95
N ARG A 100 -16.26 6.66 -6.25
CA ARG A 100 -17.48 6.39 -5.47
C ARG A 100 -17.64 7.31 -4.25
N MET A 101 -16.52 7.75 -3.67
CA MET A 101 -16.51 8.74 -2.59
C MET A 101 -16.63 10.19 -3.08
N LEU A 102 -16.86 10.38 -4.39
CA LEU A 102 -16.98 11.69 -5.05
C LEU A 102 -15.72 12.57 -4.95
N PHE A 103 -14.55 11.97 -4.80
CA PHE A 103 -13.30 12.71 -4.84
C PHE A 103 -13.06 13.30 -6.24
N SER A 104 -12.29 14.39 -6.32
CA SER A 104 -11.87 14.96 -7.60
C SER A 104 -11.06 13.95 -8.43
N ARG A 105 -11.01 14.18 -9.75
CA ARG A 105 -10.22 13.31 -10.65
C ARG A 105 -8.74 13.34 -10.29
N VAL A 106 -8.24 14.51 -9.90
CA VAL A 106 -6.83 14.70 -9.49
C VAL A 106 -6.53 13.87 -8.25
N THR A 107 -7.33 13.97 -7.20
CA THR A 107 -7.12 13.20 -5.97
C THR A 107 -7.28 11.71 -6.19
N SER A 108 -8.25 11.30 -7.02
CA SER A 108 -8.42 9.90 -7.42
C SER A 108 -7.19 9.35 -8.14
N PHE A 109 -6.60 10.14 -9.05
CA PHE A 109 -5.39 9.77 -9.77
C PHE A 109 -4.17 9.69 -8.86
N LYS A 110 -4.03 10.62 -7.89
CA LYS A 110 -2.95 10.56 -6.88
C LYS A 110 -3.02 9.25 -6.07
N TRP A 111 -4.21 8.86 -5.63
CA TRP A 111 -4.41 7.56 -4.95
C TRP A 111 -4.10 6.37 -5.83
N MET A 112 -4.49 6.41 -7.10
CA MET A 112 -4.17 5.37 -8.08
C MET A 112 -2.65 5.21 -8.24
N VAL A 113 -1.92 6.30 -8.50
CA VAL A 113 -0.47 6.28 -8.69
C VAL A 113 0.25 5.79 -7.43
N GLN A 114 -0.12 6.32 -6.25
CA GLN A 114 0.47 5.86 -4.99
C GLN A 114 0.23 4.37 -4.76
N THR A 115 -0.97 3.88 -5.07
CA THR A 115 -1.32 2.46 -4.90
C THR A 115 -0.65 1.58 -5.94
N ALA A 116 -0.42 2.06 -7.16
CA ALA A 116 0.36 1.34 -8.17
C ALA A 116 1.83 1.15 -7.75
N LEU A 117 2.38 2.09 -6.98
CA LEU A 117 3.78 2.04 -6.53
C LEU A 117 3.95 1.29 -5.20
N VAL A 118 3.03 1.49 -4.26
CA VAL A 118 3.15 0.98 -2.87
C VAL A 118 2.29 -0.26 -2.64
N GLY A 119 1.23 -0.43 -3.41
CA GLY A 119 0.28 -1.54 -3.28
C GLY A 119 -0.62 -1.45 -2.05
N PHE A 120 -0.86 -2.60 -1.42
CA PHE A 120 -1.77 -2.79 -0.31
C PHE A 120 -1.71 -1.75 0.83
N PRO A 121 -0.55 -1.29 1.32
CA PRO A 121 -0.49 -0.27 2.38
C PRO A 121 -1.16 1.06 2.01
N SER A 122 -1.11 1.45 0.73
CA SER A 122 -1.83 2.64 0.24
C SER A 122 -3.34 2.38 0.21
N LEU A 123 -3.75 1.23 -0.33
CA LEU A 123 -5.16 0.86 -0.41
C LEU A 123 -5.80 0.72 0.98
N GLY A 124 -5.08 0.15 1.95
CA GLY A 124 -5.55 0.00 3.32
C GLY A 124 -5.83 1.35 4.00
N LEU A 125 -5.02 2.37 3.73
CA LEU A 125 -5.24 3.72 4.23
C LEU A 125 -6.51 4.34 3.65
N LEU A 126 -6.72 4.18 2.34
CA LEU A 126 -7.93 4.64 1.66
C LEU A 126 -9.19 3.94 2.19
N LEU A 127 -9.13 2.61 2.37
CA LEU A 127 -10.24 1.83 2.92
C LEU A 127 -10.57 2.20 4.37
N ARG A 128 -9.55 2.50 5.18
CA ARG A 128 -9.76 2.98 6.56
C ARG A 128 -10.50 4.31 6.57
N HIS A 129 -10.10 5.25 5.71
CA HIS A 129 -10.78 6.54 5.59
C HIS A 129 -12.23 6.36 5.13
N ARG A 130 -12.47 5.52 4.10
CA ARG A 130 -13.82 5.18 3.66
C ARG A 130 -14.69 4.64 4.80
N LYS A 131 -14.17 3.67 5.56
CA LYS A 131 -14.88 3.06 6.70
C LYS A 131 -15.22 4.10 7.77
N GLN A 132 -14.30 5.01 8.07
CA GLN A 132 -14.54 6.09 9.03
C GLN A 132 -15.66 7.02 8.58
N ARG A 133 -15.67 7.40 7.30
CA ARG A 133 -16.73 8.21 6.70
C ARG A 133 -18.10 7.52 6.72
N GLU A 134 -18.15 6.23 6.39
CA GLU A 134 -19.39 5.43 6.45
C GLU A 134 -19.94 5.33 7.89
N LEU A 135 -19.06 5.19 8.89
CA LEU A 135 -19.46 5.14 10.30
C LEU A 135 -19.94 6.50 10.83
N ALA A 136 -19.34 7.61 10.38
CA ALA A 136 -19.80 8.95 10.74
C ALA A 136 -21.21 9.21 10.20
N ASN A 137 -21.47 8.89 8.93
CA ASN A 137 -22.78 9.08 8.30
C ASN A 137 -23.91 8.25 8.92
N LYS A 138 -23.59 7.09 9.51
CA LYS A 138 -24.58 6.25 10.22
C LYS A 138 -24.95 6.79 11.60
N LYS A 139 -24.12 7.63 12.22
CA LYS A 139 -24.42 8.22 13.53
C LYS A 139 -25.32 9.46 13.42
N THR A 140 -25.37 10.06 12.23
CA THR A 140 -26.08 11.31 11.95
C THR A 140 -27.48 11.09 11.37
N ASN A 141 -27.76 9.88 10.91
CA ASN A 141 -29.09 9.41 10.47
C ASN A 141 -29.73 8.59 11.59
#